data_AF-A0A2R7QS80-F1
#
_entry.id   AF-A0A2R7QS80-F1
#
_cell.length_a   1.000
_cell.length_b   1.000
_cell.length_c   1.000
_cell.angle_alpha   90.00
_cell.angle_beta   90.00
_cell.angle_gamma   90.00
#
_symmetry.space_group_name_H-M   'P 1'
#
loop_
_entity.id
_entity.type
_entity.pdbx_description
1 polymer ?
#
loop_
_entity_poly.entity_id
_entity_poly.type
_entity_poly.pdbx_seq_one_letter_code
_entity_poly.pdbx_strand_id
1 'polypeptide(L)'
;ASRPGGPGREVQKLTIHSHLKMEGAWQVYPPGGRWRKPGFTARCVLRTAVADAVGFSLGIVEVVRTADEDKIVGHLGPDLLGPDWDPAEAGRRLLSAPDVPVGVALLDQRNLAGIGNIYRCETCFLSGIHPASPISAVADLQTMMTDAKQLLEANLGPGRRVTILNPRGMPVGRMAGRPGYWVYRREHQPCLKCGTPIRRDVLGKLNGEEERDIYFCPKCQPVLPSETMQP
;
A
#
# COMPACT_ATOMS: atom_id res chain seq x y z
N ALA A 1 5.11 61.32 -10.32
CA ALA A 1 4.25 60.59 -11.27
C ALA A 1 4.30 59.11 -10.90
N SER A 2 3.28 58.67 -10.17
CA SER A 2 3.13 57.29 -9.69
C SER A 2 2.82 56.38 -10.89
N ARG A 3 3.61 55.33 -11.10
CA ARG A 3 3.28 54.30 -12.10
C ARG A 3 2.05 53.52 -11.60
N PRO A 4 1.04 53.25 -12.46
CA PRO A 4 -0.10 52.44 -12.07
C PRO A 4 0.35 51.00 -11.83
N GLY A 5 -0.15 50.41 -10.75
CA GLY A 5 0.07 49.00 -10.40
C GLY A 5 -0.39 48.11 -11.54
N GLY A 6 0.54 47.31 -12.08
CA GLY A 6 0.20 46.27 -13.04
C GLY A 6 -0.77 45.26 -12.41
N PRO A 7 -1.58 44.56 -13.23
CA PRO A 7 -2.53 43.57 -12.72
C PRO A 7 -1.79 42.58 -11.82
N GLY A 8 -2.27 42.43 -10.59
CA GLY A 8 -1.70 41.52 -9.61
C GLY A 8 -1.56 40.15 -10.26
N ARG A 9 -0.32 39.69 -10.40
CA ARG A 9 -0.03 38.39 -11.00
C ARG A 9 -0.65 37.34 -10.08
N GLU A 10 -1.79 36.79 -10.48
CA GLU A 10 -2.44 35.71 -9.75
C GLU A 10 -1.41 34.60 -9.57
N VAL A 11 -1.06 34.31 -8.32
CA VAL A 11 -0.03 33.32 -8.02
C VAL A 11 -0.63 31.96 -8.35
N GLN A 12 -0.25 31.41 -9.50
CA GLN A 12 -0.63 30.08 -9.90
C GLN A 12 -0.10 29.08 -8.87
N LYS A 13 -1.01 28.41 -8.16
CA LYS A 13 -0.66 27.36 -7.20
C LYS A 13 -0.11 26.14 -7.95
N LEU A 14 1.02 25.63 -7.47
CA LEU A 14 1.70 24.46 -8.01
C LEU A 14 1.79 23.39 -6.93
N THR A 15 1.78 22.14 -7.37
CA THR A 15 1.88 20.96 -6.52
C THR A 15 2.97 20.04 -7.03
N ILE A 16 3.76 19.51 -6.10
CA ILE A 16 4.77 18.50 -6.39
C ILE A 16 4.14 17.14 -6.11
N HIS A 17 3.90 16.36 -7.15
CA HIS A 17 3.51 14.97 -7.01
C HIS A 17 4.78 14.10 -7.06
N SER A 18 4.91 13.18 -6.09
CA SER A 18 5.97 12.19 -6.10
C SER A 18 5.46 10.82 -5.75
N HIS A 19 5.84 9.81 -6.53
CA HIS A 19 5.57 8.40 -6.22
C HIS A 19 6.90 7.69 -5.95
N LEU A 20 7.07 7.12 -4.76
CA LEU A 20 8.33 6.51 -4.33
C LEU A 20 8.73 5.29 -5.17
N LYS A 21 7.75 4.50 -5.62
CA LYS A 21 7.96 3.16 -6.22
C LYS A 21 8.77 2.31 -5.23
N MET A 22 9.76 1.53 -5.67
CA MET A 22 10.41 0.52 -4.82
C MET A 22 11.59 1.08 -4.00
N GLU A 23 12.42 1.96 -4.58
CA GLU A 23 13.62 2.48 -3.90
C GLU A 23 13.53 3.94 -3.43
N GLY A 24 12.46 4.65 -3.82
CA GLY A 24 12.31 6.07 -3.53
C GLY A 24 12.17 6.38 -2.04
N ALA A 25 12.75 7.50 -1.61
CA ALA A 25 12.61 7.96 -0.23
C ALA A 25 12.78 9.47 -0.11
N TRP A 26 12.01 10.07 0.79
CA TRP A 26 12.25 11.42 1.30
C TRP A 26 13.08 11.36 2.57
N GLN A 27 14.09 12.21 2.68
CA GLN A 27 14.88 12.38 3.89
C GLN A 27 15.04 13.85 4.23
N VAL A 28 14.96 14.18 5.51
CA VAL A 28 15.12 15.54 6.03
C VAL A 28 16.53 15.69 6.60
N TYR A 29 17.14 16.84 6.33
CA TYR A 29 18.48 17.24 6.76
C TYR A 29 18.46 18.67 7.32
N PRO A 30 19.44 19.04 8.17
CA PRO A 30 19.71 20.44 8.47
C PRO A 30 20.02 21.24 7.20
N PRO A 31 19.75 22.56 7.15
CA PRO A 31 20.05 23.40 5.99
C PRO A 31 21.53 23.29 5.59
N GLY A 32 21.80 22.93 4.34
CA GLY A 32 23.18 22.76 3.84
C GLY A 32 23.94 21.56 4.42
N GLY A 33 23.27 20.71 5.20
CA GLY A 33 23.86 19.51 5.79
C GLY A 33 24.25 18.46 4.75
N ARG A 34 25.28 17.68 5.06
CA ARG A 34 25.74 16.58 4.19
C ARG A 34 24.68 15.48 4.06
N TRP A 35 24.37 15.10 2.83
CA TRP A 35 23.40 14.04 2.55
C TRP A 35 23.99 12.64 2.83
N ARG A 36 23.12 11.72 3.30
CA ARG A 36 23.48 10.32 3.56
C ARG A 36 23.46 9.45 2.30
N LYS A 37 22.65 9.82 1.31
CA LYS A 37 22.56 9.14 0.01
C LYS A 37 23.42 9.84 -1.05
N PRO A 38 23.90 9.13 -2.09
CA PRO A 38 24.69 9.74 -3.16
C PRO A 38 23.91 10.86 -3.86
N GLY A 39 24.55 12.02 -4.07
CA GLY A 39 23.89 13.21 -4.61
C GLY A 39 23.24 13.01 -5.98
N PHE A 40 23.83 12.18 -6.85
CA PHE A 40 23.28 11.87 -8.17
C PHE A 40 21.93 11.13 -8.13
N THR A 41 21.53 10.59 -6.97
CA THR A 41 20.22 9.95 -6.78
C THR A 41 19.14 10.94 -6.37
N ALA A 42 19.48 12.19 -6.03
CA ALA A 42 18.50 13.22 -5.69
C ALA A 42 17.66 13.59 -6.93
N ARG A 43 16.34 13.62 -6.75
CA ARG A 43 15.35 13.96 -7.79
C ARG A 43 14.59 15.25 -7.46
N CYS A 44 14.42 15.57 -6.18
CA CYS A 44 13.80 16.80 -5.72
C CYS A 44 14.46 17.28 -4.43
N VAL A 45 14.68 18.59 -4.30
CA VAL A 45 15.20 19.24 -3.09
C VAL A 45 14.29 20.40 -2.74
N LEU A 46 13.65 20.33 -1.57
CA LEU A 46 12.86 21.40 -0.99
C LEU A 46 13.62 22.00 0.17
N ARG A 47 14.06 23.25 0.00
CA ARG A 47 14.86 23.99 0.98
C ARG A 47 14.00 25.00 1.69
N THR A 48 14.09 25.00 3.02
CA THR A 48 13.50 26.01 3.90
C THR A 48 14.61 26.62 4.76
N ALA A 49 14.27 27.64 5.56
CA ALA A 49 15.20 28.22 6.51
C ALA A 49 15.66 27.23 7.61
N VAL A 50 14.89 26.17 7.87
CA VAL A 50 15.10 25.26 9.01
C VAL A 50 15.45 23.83 8.60
N ALA A 51 15.22 23.45 7.34
CA ALA A 51 15.49 22.10 6.85
C ALA A 51 15.59 22.02 5.32
N ASP A 52 16.34 21.02 4.85
CA ASP A 52 16.33 20.52 3.48
C ASP A 52 15.60 19.16 3.44
N ALA A 53 14.46 19.07 2.75
CA ALA A 53 13.83 17.80 2.42
C ALA A 53 14.30 17.35 1.04
N VAL A 54 14.93 16.18 0.97
CA VAL A 54 15.53 15.65 -0.26
C VAL A 54 14.89 14.32 -0.63
N GLY A 55 14.31 14.29 -1.82
CA GLY A 55 13.73 13.10 -2.44
C GLY A 55 14.77 12.38 -3.28
N PHE A 56 15.14 11.16 -2.90
CA PHE A 56 16.12 10.33 -3.60
C PHE A 56 15.44 9.17 -4.33
N SER A 57 15.92 8.84 -5.52
CA SER A 57 15.45 7.72 -6.36
C SER A 57 13.93 7.66 -6.50
N LEU A 58 13.26 8.82 -6.48
CA LEU A 58 11.81 8.91 -6.65
C LEU A 58 11.45 8.41 -8.04
N GLY A 59 10.59 7.40 -8.12
CA GLY A 59 10.20 6.78 -9.38
C GLY A 59 9.39 7.71 -10.28
N ILE A 60 8.60 8.60 -9.68
CA ILE A 60 7.91 9.71 -10.36
C ILE A 60 8.14 10.97 -9.54
N VAL A 61 8.47 12.07 -10.20
CA VAL A 61 8.45 13.44 -9.66
C VAL A 61 7.96 14.36 -10.76
N GLU A 62 6.89 15.07 -10.48
CA GLU A 62 6.33 16.05 -11.41
C GLU A 62 5.82 17.28 -10.66
N VAL A 63 5.88 18.42 -11.32
CA VAL A 63 5.31 19.67 -10.83
C VAL A 63 4.12 19.99 -11.70
N VAL A 64 2.94 20.05 -11.11
CA VAL A 64 1.69 20.31 -11.82
C VAL A 64 1.00 21.54 -11.25
N ARG A 65 0.04 22.08 -12.01
CA ARG A 65 -0.87 23.07 -11.46
C ARG A 65 -1.72 22.37 -10.41
N THR A 66 -1.93 22.99 -9.26
CA THR A 66 -2.79 22.45 -8.19
C THR A 66 -4.19 22.11 -8.71
N ALA A 67 -4.72 22.90 -9.64
CA ALA A 67 -6.01 22.63 -10.30
C ALA A 67 -6.03 21.37 -11.19
N ASP A 68 -4.88 20.75 -11.48
CA ASP A 68 -4.76 19.53 -12.29
C ASP A 68 -4.42 18.29 -11.44
N GLU A 69 -4.38 18.38 -10.10
CA GLU A 69 -4.05 17.25 -9.21
C GLU A 69 -4.95 16.03 -9.44
N ASP A 70 -6.24 16.26 -9.64
CA ASP A 70 -7.23 15.20 -9.86
C ASP A 70 -6.93 14.36 -11.10
N LYS A 71 -6.22 14.89 -12.08
CA LYS A 71 -5.80 14.12 -13.27
C LYS A 71 -4.76 13.06 -12.94
N ILE A 72 -4.05 13.24 -11.83
CA ILE A 72 -2.96 12.37 -11.39
C ILE A 72 -3.46 11.39 -10.34
N VAL A 73 -4.20 11.87 -9.33
CA VAL A 73 -4.59 11.06 -8.16
C VAL A 73 -6.11 10.83 -8.06
N GLY A 74 -6.93 11.50 -8.85
CA GLY A 74 -8.40 11.40 -8.78
C GLY A 74 -8.96 10.04 -9.20
N HIS A 75 -8.14 9.16 -9.77
CA HIS A 75 -8.52 7.78 -10.08
C HIS A 75 -8.43 6.84 -8.86
N LEU A 76 -7.82 7.28 -7.75
CA LEU A 76 -7.65 6.46 -6.56
C LEU A 76 -9.01 6.19 -5.88
N GLY A 77 -9.07 5.06 -5.19
CA GLY A 77 -10.15 4.75 -4.24
C GLY A 77 -9.90 5.36 -2.87
N PRO A 78 -10.88 5.23 -1.96
CA PRO A 78 -10.75 5.68 -0.59
C PRO A 78 -9.43 5.18 0.03
N ASP A 79 -8.64 6.08 0.60
CA ASP A 79 -7.38 5.73 1.26
C ASP A 79 -7.67 5.16 2.66
N LEU A 80 -7.13 3.97 2.97
CA LEU A 80 -7.35 3.34 4.29
C LEU A 80 -6.87 4.21 5.46
N LEU A 81 -5.91 5.11 5.24
CA LEU A 81 -5.38 6.04 6.25
C LEU A 81 -5.78 7.50 5.97
N GLY A 82 -6.50 7.75 4.87
CA GLY A 82 -6.91 9.07 4.46
C GLY A 82 -8.14 9.57 5.21
N PRO A 83 -8.37 10.90 5.20
CA PRO A 83 -9.59 11.50 5.74
C PRO A 83 -10.85 11.13 4.94
N ASP A 84 -10.67 10.59 3.73
CA ASP A 84 -11.69 10.14 2.79
C ASP A 84 -12.00 8.64 2.92
N TRP A 85 -11.52 7.96 3.97
CA TRP A 85 -11.82 6.54 4.19
C TRP A 85 -13.33 6.30 4.30
N ASP A 86 -13.88 5.68 3.24
CA ASP A 86 -15.27 5.26 3.15
C ASP A 86 -15.32 3.73 2.90
N PRO A 87 -15.59 2.92 3.94
CA PRO A 87 -15.63 1.47 3.82
C PRO A 87 -16.83 0.97 3.00
N ALA A 88 -17.90 1.75 2.87
CA ALA A 88 -19.06 1.39 2.05
C ALA A 88 -18.72 1.56 0.57
N GLU A 89 -18.10 2.68 0.20
CA GLU A 89 -17.63 2.92 -1.17
C GLU A 89 -16.53 1.94 -1.58
N ALA A 90 -15.53 1.69 -0.73
CA ALA A 90 -14.49 0.71 -1.00
C ALA A 90 -15.07 -0.70 -1.22
N GLY A 91 -16.03 -1.10 -0.37
CA GLY A 91 -16.76 -2.36 -0.51
C GLY A 91 -17.54 -2.44 -1.83
N ARG A 92 -18.23 -1.36 -2.22
CA ARG A 92 -18.95 -1.28 -3.50
C ARG A 92 -18.02 -1.44 -4.70
N ARG A 93 -16.84 -0.80 -4.68
CA ARG A 93 -15.84 -0.92 -5.75
C ARG A 93 -15.29 -2.33 -5.86
N LEU A 94 -14.92 -2.96 -4.75
CA LEU A 94 -14.48 -4.36 -4.72
C LEU A 94 -15.56 -5.30 -5.26
N LEU A 95 -16.82 -5.13 -4.84
CA LEU A 95 -17.94 -5.97 -5.30
C LEU A 95 -18.37 -5.71 -6.75
N SER A 96 -17.84 -4.69 -7.42
CA SER A 96 -18.16 -4.41 -8.83
C SER A 96 -17.61 -5.47 -9.80
N ALA A 97 -16.60 -6.24 -9.37
CA ALA A 97 -16.00 -7.32 -10.14
C ALA A 97 -15.81 -8.57 -9.24
N PRO A 98 -16.92 -9.23 -8.84
CA PRO A 98 -16.92 -10.24 -7.78
C PRO A 98 -16.09 -11.49 -8.09
N ASP A 99 -15.85 -11.78 -9.37
CA ASP A 99 -15.08 -12.95 -9.82
C ASP A 99 -13.57 -12.70 -9.86
N VAL A 100 -13.12 -11.45 -9.72
CA VAL A 100 -11.70 -11.13 -9.70
C VAL A 100 -11.07 -11.71 -8.44
N PRO A 101 -9.86 -12.31 -8.52
CA PRO A 101 -9.15 -12.76 -7.35
C PRO A 101 -8.97 -11.66 -6.30
N VAL A 102 -9.32 -11.93 -5.04
CA VAL A 102 -9.25 -10.94 -3.95
C VAL A 102 -7.85 -10.35 -3.81
N GLY A 103 -6.80 -11.16 -3.98
CA GLY A 103 -5.42 -10.68 -3.95
C GLY A 103 -5.05 -9.73 -5.10
N VAL A 104 -5.74 -9.81 -6.24
CA VAL A 104 -5.57 -8.85 -7.35
C VAL A 104 -6.35 -7.58 -7.04
N ALA A 105 -7.60 -7.71 -6.61
CA ALA A 105 -8.47 -6.59 -6.30
C ALA A 105 -7.96 -5.70 -5.17
N LEU A 106 -7.33 -6.29 -4.15
CA LEU A 106 -6.69 -5.57 -3.04
C LEU A 106 -5.44 -4.76 -3.46
N LEU A 107 -4.83 -5.05 -4.61
CA LEU A 107 -3.70 -4.25 -5.13
C LEU A 107 -4.14 -3.16 -6.11
N ASP A 108 -5.39 -3.21 -6.57
CA ASP A 108 -5.94 -2.17 -7.43
C ASP A 108 -6.27 -0.93 -6.59
N GLN A 109 -5.41 0.08 -6.69
CA GLN A 109 -5.54 1.33 -5.92
C GLN A 109 -6.80 2.12 -6.27
N ARG A 110 -7.54 1.76 -7.34
CA ARG A 110 -8.84 2.33 -7.68
C ARG A 110 -9.96 1.79 -6.79
N ASN A 111 -9.80 0.59 -6.22
CA ASN A 111 -10.78 0.01 -5.29
C ASN A 111 -10.64 0.64 -3.91
N LEU A 112 -9.41 0.64 -3.39
CA LEU A 112 -9.01 1.22 -2.11
C LEU A 112 -7.49 1.44 -2.13
N ALA A 113 -7.03 2.59 -1.65
CA ALA A 113 -5.63 2.98 -1.75
C ALA A 113 -4.84 2.67 -0.47
N GLY A 114 -3.58 2.25 -0.63
CA GLY A 114 -2.63 2.04 0.47
C GLY A 114 -2.22 0.58 0.70
N ILE A 115 -2.99 -0.40 0.20
CA ILE A 115 -2.62 -1.81 0.29
C ILE A 115 -1.53 -2.16 -0.72
N GLY A 116 -0.36 -2.54 -0.20
CA GLY A 116 0.73 -3.15 -0.97
C GLY A 116 0.85 -4.65 -0.73
N ASN A 117 1.82 -5.31 -1.39
CA ASN A 117 1.92 -6.78 -1.40
C ASN A 117 2.03 -7.43 0.00
N ILE A 118 2.70 -6.78 0.96
CA ILE A 118 2.78 -7.27 2.34
C ILE A 118 1.36 -7.34 2.93
N TYR A 119 0.66 -6.21 2.93
CA TYR A 119 -0.68 -6.11 3.51
C TYR A 119 -1.69 -6.99 2.77
N ARG A 120 -1.60 -7.12 1.44
CA ARG A 120 -2.38 -8.12 0.68
C ARG A 120 -2.25 -9.51 1.29
N CYS A 121 -1.02 -10.04 1.41
CA CYS A 121 -0.80 -11.41 1.88
C CYS A 121 -1.30 -11.59 3.31
N GLU A 122 -1.04 -10.61 4.17
CA GLU A 122 -1.34 -10.66 5.59
C GLU A 122 -2.84 -10.53 5.85
N THR A 123 -3.51 -9.59 5.18
CA THR A 123 -4.98 -9.44 5.23
C THR A 123 -5.70 -10.69 4.75
N CYS A 124 -5.30 -11.27 3.60
CA CYS A 124 -5.89 -12.53 3.14
C CYS A 124 -5.72 -13.66 4.17
N PHE A 125 -4.58 -13.73 4.86
CA PHE A 125 -4.34 -14.74 5.90
C PHE A 125 -5.17 -14.52 7.16
N LEU A 126 -5.37 -13.26 7.56
CA LEU A 126 -6.23 -12.92 8.70
C LEU A 126 -7.68 -13.34 8.42
N SER A 127 -8.18 -13.07 7.22
CA SER A 127 -9.52 -13.48 6.77
C SER A 127 -9.62 -14.96 6.37
N GLY A 128 -8.53 -15.73 6.39
CA GLY A 128 -8.54 -17.16 6.04
C GLY A 128 -8.87 -17.46 4.57
N ILE A 129 -8.72 -16.48 3.68
CA ILE A 129 -9.04 -16.64 2.25
C ILE A 129 -7.77 -16.82 1.42
N HIS A 130 -7.79 -17.72 0.45
CA HIS A 130 -6.67 -17.83 -0.50
C HIS A 130 -6.63 -16.59 -1.41
N PRO A 131 -5.48 -15.95 -1.67
CA PRO A 131 -5.41 -14.74 -2.50
C PRO A 131 -5.98 -14.90 -3.92
N ALA A 132 -5.95 -16.10 -4.47
CA ALA A 132 -6.54 -16.42 -5.78
C ALA A 132 -8.06 -16.65 -5.76
N SER A 133 -8.71 -16.67 -4.59
CA SER A 133 -10.16 -16.86 -4.49
C SER A 133 -10.90 -15.61 -5.00
N PRO A 134 -12.09 -15.75 -5.61
CA PRO A 134 -12.88 -14.61 -6.04
C PRO A 134 -13.32 -13.76 -4.84
N ILE A 135 -13.57 -12.46 -5.06
CA ILE A 135 -14.11 -11.56 -4.03
C ILE A 135 -15.43 -12.09 -3.47
N SER A 136 -16.27 -12.70 -4.31
CA SER A 136 -17.54 -13.31 -3.90
C SER A 136 -17.39 -14.41 -2.85
N ALA A 137 -16.21 -15.02 -2.72
CA ALA A 137 -15.92 -16.01 -1.68
C ALA A 137 -15.53 -15.41 -0.32
N VAL A 138 -15.33 -14.10 -0.24
CA VAL A 138 -15.01 -13.41 1.02
C VAL A 138 -16.29 -13.22 1.82
N ALA A 139 -16.48 -14.01 2.88
CA ALA A 139 -17.68 -13.96 3.71
C ALA A 139 -17.91 -12.61 4.38
N ASP A 140 -16.85 -11.94 4.82
CA ASP A 140 -16.91 -10.63 5.48
C ASP A 140 -15.82 -9.69 4.94
N LEU A 141 -16.18 -8.96 3.89
CA LEU A 141 -15.29 -7.98 3.25
C LEU A 141 -15.04 -6.76 4.15
N GLN A 142 -15.99 -6.40 5.00
CA GLN A 142 -15.88 -5.25 5.90
C GLN A 142 -14.83 -5.51 6.98
N THR A 143 -14.85 -6.70 7.60
CA THR A 143 -13.81 -7.13 8.54
C THR A 143 -12.45 -7.21 7.86
N MET A 144 -12.36 -7.76 6.64
CA MET A 144 -11.10 -7.79 5.88
C MET A 144 -10.50 -6.39 5.67
N MET A 145 -11.30 -5.41 5.27
CA MET A 145 -10.84 -4.02 5.08
C MET A 145 -10.45 -3.38 6.42
N THR A 146 -11.18 -3.67 7.49
CA THR A 146 -10.87 -3.20 8.85
C THR A 146 -9.52 -3.75 9.33
N ASP A 147 -9.26 -5.05 9.12
CA ASP A 147 -7.98 -5.67 9.44
C ASP A 147 -6.84 -5.04 8.63
N ALA A 148 -7.05 -4.81 7.33
CA ALA A 148 -6.05 -4.14 6.48
C ALA A 148 -5.71 -2.73 6.98
N LYS A 149 -6.73 -1.95 7.38
CA LYS A 149 -6.56 -0.62 7.95
C LYS A 149 -5.78 -0.67 9.26
N GLN A 150 -6.13 -1.59 10.17
CA GLN A 150 -5.44 -1.75 11.45
C GLN A 150 -3.95 -2.12 11.24
N LEU A 151 -3.66 -3.00 10.28
CA LEU A 151 -2.28 -3.33 9.93
C LEU A 151 -1.51 -2.12 9.40
N LEU A 152 -2.13 -1.26 8.60
CA LEU A 152 -1.50 -0.03 8.11
C LEU A 152 -1.24 0.96 9.23
N GLU A 153 -2.24 1.22 10.09
CA GLU A 153 -2.15 2.14 11.23
C GLU A 153 -1.04 1.73 12.20
N ALA A 154 -0.93 0.43 12.50
CA ALA A 154 0.11 -0.12 13.37
C ALA A 154 1.55 0.06 12.81
N ASN A 155 1.70 0.48 11.55
CA ASN A 155 2.96 0.58 10.82
C ASN A 155 3.25 1.98 10.25
N LEU A 156 2.57 3.03 10.75
CA LEU A 156 2.84 4.43 10.39
C LEU A 156 4.20 4.94 10.88
N GLY A 157 4.71 4.37 11.98
CA GLY A 157 5.91 4.83 12.66
C GLY A 157 7.23 4.36 12.01
N PRO A 158 8.36 4.90 12.48
CA PRO A 158 9.68 4.44 12.05
C PRO A 158 9.91 3.00 12.56
N GLY A 159 10.48 2.15 11.71
CA GLY A 159 10.85 0.79 12.11
C GLY A 159 10.66 -0.22 11.01
N ARG A 160 10.92 -1.49 11.34
CA ARG A 160 10.58 -2.60 10.45
C ARG A 160 9.09 -2.87 10.58
N ARG A 161 8.44 -3.08 9.43
CA ARG A 161 7.02 -3.47 9.40
C ARG A 161 6.79 -4.78 10.15
N VAL A 162 5.68 -4.83 10.88
CA VAL A 162 5.21 -5.99 11.64
C VAL A 162 3.69 -6.08 11.53
N THR A 163 3.17 -7.26 11.18
CA THR A 163 1.73 -7.51 10.98
C THR A 163 1.15 -8.50 11.97
N ILE A 164 1.97 -9.02 12.89
CA ILE A 164 1.49 -9.74 14.06
C ILE A 164 1.17 -8.73 15.14
N LEU A 165 -0.11 -8.57 15.45
CA LEU A 165 -0.59 -7.64 16.48
C LEU A 165 -1.03 -8.42 17.73
N ASN A 166 -0.92 -7.80 18.90
CA ASN A 166 -1.54 -8.31 20.13
C ASN A 166 -3.04 -7.94 20.18
N PRO A 167 -3.82 -8.40 21.17
CA PRO A 167 -5.25 -8.06 21.29
C PRO A 167 -5.55 -6.56 21.43
N ARG A 168 -4.54 -5.72 21.72
CA ARG A 168 -4.66 -4.26 21.78
C ARG A 168 -4.27 -3.59 20.45
N GLY A 169 -4.05 -4.36 19.38
CA GLY A 169 -3.63 -3.85 18.07
C GLY A 169 -2.16 -3.42 17.98
N MET A 170 -1.34 -3.74 18.99
CA MET A 170 0.07 -3.30 18.99
C MET A 170 0.99 -4.34 18.33
N PRO A 171 1.97 -3.91 17.51
CA PRO A 171 2.95 -4.81 16.90
C PRO A 171 3.70 -5.67 17.92
N VAL A 172 3.69 -6.99 17.69
CA VAL A 172 4.49 -7.97 18.44
C VAL A 172 5.75 -8.28 17.62
N GLY A 173 6.84 -7.64 17.99
CA GLY A 173 8.07 -7.65 17.19
C GLY A 173 8.95 -8.90 17.35
N ARG A 174 10.00 -8.95 16.52
CA ARG A 174 11.08 -9.95 16.60
C ARG A 174 11.85 -9.95 17.90
N MET A 175 11.90 -8.83 18.62
CA MET A 175 12.53 -8.77 19.95
C MET A 175 11.84 -9.70 20.97
N ALA A 176 10.58 -10.05 20.76
CA ALA A 176 9.86 -11.05 21.54
C ALA A 176 10.03 -12.49 20.99
N GLY A 177 11.02 -12.74 20.13
CA GLY A 177 11.30 -14.05 19.53
C GLY A 177 10.29 -14.48 18.46
N ARG A 178 9.35 -13.61 18.05
CA ARG A 178 8.31 -13.94 17.07
C ARG A 178 8.67 -13.50 15.65
N PRO A 179 8.18 -14.16 14.60
CA PRO A 179 8.23 -13.62 13.25
C PRO A 179 7.56 -12.23 13.19
N GLY A 180 8.00 -11.36 12.28
CA GLY A 180 7.34 -10.06 12.08
C GLY A 180 6.05 -10.16 11.26
N TYR A 181 5.83 -11.27 10.57
CA TYR A 181 4.73 -11.47 9.61
C TYR A 181 4.05 -12.82 9.83
N TRP A 182 2.78 -12.94 9.46
CA TRP A 182 2.05 -14.20 9.50
C TRP A 182 2.42 -15.13 8.35
N VAL A 183 2.59 -14.62 7.13
CA VAL A 183 2.86 -15.45 5.94
C VAL A 183 3.90 -14.84 5.02
N TYR A 184 3.98 -13.51 4.92
CA TYR A 184 4.83 -12.83 3.94
C TYR A 184 6.31 -13.18 4.09
N ARG A 185 6.93 -13.69 3.01
CA ARG A 185 8.33 -14.17 2.99
C ARG A 185 8.63 -15.21 4.09
N ARG A 186 7.64 -16.02 4.45
CA ARG A 186 7.76 -17.13 5.40
C ARG A 186 7.61 -18.50 4.75
N GLU A 187 7.79 -18.58 3.43
CA GLU A 187 7.81 -19.85 2.69
C GLU A 187 8.63 -20.92 3.42
N HIS A 188 8.11 -22.14 3.45
CA HIS A 188 8.62 -23.31 4.19
C HIS A 188 8.61 -23.22 5.72
N GLN A 189 8.38 -22.05 6.32
CA GLN A 189 8.23 -21.94 7.77
C GLN A 189 6.84 -22.42 8.22
N PRO A 190 6.70 -22.95 9.44
CA PRO A 190 5.41 -23.37 9.97
C PRO A 190 4.44 -22.18 10.12
N CYS A 191 3.21 -22.37 9.67
CA CYS A 191 2.11 -21.45 9.94
C CYS A 191 1.93 -21.26 11.45
N LEU A 192 1.75 -20.01 11.89
CA LEU A 192 1.59 -19.70 13.32
C LEU A 192 0.20 -20.06 13.87
N LYS A 193 -0.78 -20.36 13.00
CA LYS A 193 -2.10 -20.85 13.38
C LYS A 193 -2.14 -22.38 13.46
N CYS A 194 -1.57 -23.10 12.49
CA CYS A 194 -1.80 -24.54 12.32
C CYS A 194 -0.56 -25.41 12.10
N GLY A 195 0.64 -24.83 12.06
CA GLY A 195 1.91 -25.55 11.86
C GLY A 195 2.22 -25.97 10.42
N THR A 196 1.24 -25.99 9.51
CA THR A 196 1.46 -26.35 8.08
C THR A 196 2.46 -25.38 7.43
N PRO A 197 3.45 -25.88 6.64
CA PRO A 197 4.40 -25.01 5.96
C PRO A 197 3.72 -23.99 5.05
N ILE A 198 4.13 -22.72 5.15
CA ILE A 198 3.70 -21.65 4.24
C ILE A 198 4.20 -21.94 2.83
N ARG A 199 3.34 -21.71 1.85
CA ARG A 199 3.65 -21.81 0.42
C ARG A 199 3.86 -20.43 -0.19
N ARG A 200 4.65 -20.40 -1.25
CA ARG A 200 4.78 -19.26 -2.14
C ARG A 200 4.22 -19.66 -3.50
N ASP A 201 3.55 -18.72 -4.12
CA ASP A 201 3.17 -18.79 -5.53
C ASP A 201 3.21 -17.37 -6.11
N VAL A 202 2.80 -17.20 -7.37
CA VAL A 202 2.68 -15.93 -8.06
C VAL A 202 1.22 -15.69 -8.42
N LEU A 203 0.77 -14.45 -8.23
CA LEU A 203 -0.57 -14.02 -8.64
C LEU A 203 -0.46 -12.67 -9.35
N GLY A 204 -0.95 -12.62 -10.59
CA GLY A 204 -1.03 -11.42 -11.43
C GLY A 204 -2.46 -11.17 -11.92
N LYS A 205 -2.64 -10.07 -12.65
CA LYS A 205 -3.90 -9.81 -13.38
C LYS A 205 -4.07 -10.83 -14.52
N LEU A 206 -5.30 -11.03 -14.96
CA LEU A 206 -5.63 -11.97 -16.05
C LEU A 206 -4.90 -11.65 -17.38
N ASN A 207 -4.46 -10.41 -17.56
CA ASN A 207 -3.70 -9.96 -18.73
C ASN A 207 -2.17 -10.21 -18.62
N GLY A 208 -1.70 -10.92 -17.57
CA GLY A 208 -0.28 -11.20 -17.34
C GLY A 208 0.53 -10.01 -16.84
N GLU A 209 -0.09 -8.85 -16.63
CA GLU A 209 0.58 -7.69 -16.07
C GLU A 209 0.68 -7.80 -14.53
N GLU A 210 1.83 -7.36 -14.01
CA GLU A 210 2.04 -7.15 -12.57
C GLU A 210 1.93 -8.40 -11.69
N GLU A 211 2.50 -9.51 -12.13
CA GLU A 211 2.72 -10.67 -11.27
C GLU A 211 3.44 -10.28 -9.96
N ARG A 212 2.90 -10.76 -8.84
CA ARG A 212 3.45 -10.53 -7.50
C ARG A 212 3.40 -11.80 -6.68
N ASP A 213 4.49 -12.09 -5.98
CA ASP A 213 4.55 -13.20 -5.01
C ASP A 213 3.41 -13.13 -4.00
N ILE A 214 2.66 -14.22 -3.88
CA ILE A 214 1.75 -14.49 -2.78
C ILE A 214 2.39 -15.46 -1.80
N TYR A 215 2.12 -15.27 -0.52
CA TYR A 215 2.48 -16.21 0.53
C TYR A 215 1.22 -16.58 1.30
N PHE A 216 0.99 -17.87 1.51
CA PHE A 216 -0.25 -18.36 2.11
C PHE A 216 -0.04 -19.69 2.84
N CYS A 217 -0.95 -20.00 3.77
CA CYS A 217 -1.00 -21.31 4.41
C CYS A 217 -2.04 -22.18 3.69
N PRO A 218 -1.66 -23.30 3.03
CA PRO A 218 -2.60 -24.10 2.25
C PRO A 218 -3.70 -24.77 3.10
N LYS A 219 -3.48 -24.91 4.42
CA LYS A 219 -4.48 -25.44 5.35
C LYS A 219 -5.43 -24.36 5.90
N CYS A 220 -4.93 -23.16 6.18
CA CYS A 220 -5.76 -22.06 6.71
C CYS A 220 -6.43 -21.24 5.61
N GLN A 221 -5.93 -21.33 4.39
CA GLN A 221 -6.39 -20.62 3.20
C GLN A 221 -6.50 -21.64 2.05
N PRO A 222 -7.43 -22.61 2.12
CA PRO A 222 -7.62 -23.57 1.05
C PRO A 222 -8.03 -22.84 -0.23
N VAL A 223 -7.56 -23.33 -1.39
CA VAL A 223 -8.07 -22.86 -2.68
C VAL A 223 -9.50 -23.36 -2.79
N LEU A 224 -10.44 -22.43 -2.94
CA LEU A 224 -11.83 -22.79 -3.20
C LEU A 224 -11.93 -23.29 -4.64
N PRO A 225 -12.63 -24.41 -4.89
CA PRO A 225 -12.86 -24.87 -6.25
C PRO A 225 -13.62 -23.80 -7.02
N SER A 226 -13.09 -23.39 -8.18
CA SER A 226 -13.83 -22.54 -9.11
C SER A 226 -14.94 -23.38 -9.75
N GLU A 227 -16.21 -23.02 -9.54
CA GLU A 227 -17.33 -23.67 -10.25
C GLU A 227 -17.30 -23.41 -11.78
N THR A 228 -16.39 -22.56 -12.28
CA THR A 228 -16.35 -22.06 -13.65
C THR A 228 -15.14 -22.48 -14.50
N MET A 229 -14.44 -23.56 -14.13
CA MET A 229 -13.42 -24.15 -15.01
C MET A 229 -13.71 -25.64 -15.24
N GLN A 230 -14.84 -25.91 -15.92
CA GLN A 230 -15.02 -27.17 -16.64
C GLN A 230 -14.30 -27.08 -18.00
N PRO A 231 -13.68 -28.19 -18.45
CA PRO A 231 -12.94 -28.25 -19.72
C PRO A 231 -13.82 -28.00 -20.95
#